data_AF-A0A927W2G4-F1
#
_entry.id   AF-A0A927W2G4-F1
#
_cell.length_a   1.000
_cell.length_b   1.000
_cell.length_c   1.000
_cell.angle_alpha   90.00
_cell.angle_beta   90.00
_cell.angle_gamma   90.00
#
_symmetry.space_group_name_H-M   'P 1'
#
loop_
_entity.id
_entity.type
_entity.pdbx_description
1 polymer ?
#
loop_
_entity_poly.entity_id
_entity_poly.type
_entity_poly.pdbx_seq_one_letter_code
_entity_poly.pdbx_strand_id
1 'polypeptide(L)'
;MGTAIEKATERIIQESVPGKQVTIAHVIASPMPDIYERLGIDDRGAIGILTLSPYETAIIAADVATKTADVEIGFLDRFTGSVVISGDVQSVTTALEAVTGTLCNLLGFTTVPITKT
;
A
#
# COMPACT_ATOMS: atom_id res chain seq x y z
N MET A 1 36.00 -28.56 -34.49
CA MET A 1 34.72 -27.92 -34.90
C MET A 1 33.66 -28.32 -33.89
N GLY A 2 33.36 -27.44 -32.93
CA GLY A 2 32.27 -27.65 -31.97
C GLY A 2 31.07 -26.82 -32.40
N THR A 3 30.06 -27.48 -32.98
CA THR A 3 28.76 -26.85 -33.23
C THR A 3 28.05 -26.65 -31.91
N ALA A 4 28.00 -25.41 -31.42
CA ALA A 4 27.13 -25.03 -30.33
C ALA A 4 25.68 -25.20 -30.82
N ILE A 5 24.95 -26.14 -30.21
CA ILE A 5 23.51 -26.27 -30.43
C ILE A 5 22.88 -25.09 -29.68
N GLU A 6 22.43 -24.06 -30.41
CA GLU A 6 21.58 -23.03 -29.85
C GLU A 6 20.31 -23.70 -29.31
N LYS A 7 20.16 -23.67 -27.98
CA LYS A 7 19.00 -24.24 -27.31
C LYS A 7 17.78 -23.39 -27.69
N ALA A 8 16.86 -23.97 -28.45
CA ALA A 8 15.65 -23.28 -28.88
C ALA A 8 14.91 -22.67 -27.68
N THR A 9 14.65 -21.36 -27.71
CA THR A 9 13.96 -20.64 -26.64
C THR A 9 12.52 -21.15 -26.53
N GLU A 10 12.18 -21.68 -25.36
CA GLU A 10 10.82 -22.11 -25.06
C GLU A 10 9.90 -20.89 -24.96
N ARG A 11 8.77 -20.92 -25.68
CA ARG A 11 7.78 -19.82 -25.70
C ARG A 11 6.55 -20.26 -24.92
N ILE A 12 6.12 -19.45 -23.97
CA ILE A 12 4.89 -19.66 -23.19
C ILE A 12 3.96 -18.44 -23.36
N ILE A 13 2.66 -18.70 -23.45
CA ILE A 13 1.63 -17.65 -23.37
C ILE A 13 1.26 -17.51 -21.90
N GLN A 14 1.38 -16.30 -21.36
CA GLN A 14 1.00 -15.99 -19.99
C GLN A 14 -0.04 -14.89 -19.99
N GLU A 15 -1.21 -15.19 -19.45
CA GLU A 15 -2.23 -14.19 -19.13
C GLU A 15 -1.95 -13.63 -17.73
N SER A 16 -1.65 -12.34 -17.66
CA SER A 16 -1.37 -11.65 -16.40
C SER A 16 -2.63 -10.99 -15.89
N VAL A 17 -2.99 -11.29 -14.65
CA VAL A 17 -4.08 -10.65 -13.92
C VAL A 17 -3.56 -10.14 -12.57
N PRO A 18 -4.07 -9.01 -12.06
CA PRO A 18 -3.65 -8.51 -10.76
C PRO A 18 -4.12 -9.46 -9.65
N GLY A 19 -3.21 -9.78 -8.72
CA GLY A 19 -3.56 -10.45 -7.48
C GLY A 19 -4.27 -9.50 -6.50
N LYS A 20 -4.88 -10.06 -5.45
CA LYS A 20 -5.48 -9.30 -4.34
C LYS A 20 -4.55 -9.31 -3.13
N GLN A 21 -3.75 -8.27 -2.96
CA GLN A 21 -2.72 -8.22 -1.94
C GLN A 21 -2.51 -6.81 -1.38
N VAL A 22 -2.33 -6.73 -0.05
CA VAL A 22 -1.68 -5.59 0.61
C VAL A 22 -0.22 -5.94 0.83
N THR A 23 0.66 -5.30 0.07
CA THR A 23 2.10 -5.58 0.05
C THR A 23 2.86 -4.78 1.09
N ILE A 24 2.38 -3.57 1.41
CA ILE A 24 2.95 -2.70 2.44
C ILE A 24 1.80 -2.16 3.29
N ALA A 25 1.98 -2.22 4.61
CA ALA A 25 1.22 -1.48 5.61
C ALA A 25 2.22 -1.00 6.67
N HIS A 26 2.63 0.26 6.58
CA HIS A 26 3.73 0.80 7.38
C HIS A 26 3.35 2.11 8.07
N VAL A 27 3.74 2.26 9.33
CA VAL A 27 3.61 3.50 10.12
C VAL A 27 4.99 4.11 10.30
N ILE A 28 5.16 5.36 9.92
CA ILE A 28 6.30 6.20 10.29
C ILE A 28 5.82 7.11 11.42
N ALA A 29 6.25 6.84 12.65
CA ALA A 29 5.70 7.48 13.84
C ALA A 29 6.15 8.94 14.03
N SER A 30 7.31 9.29 13.50
CA SER A 30 7.87 10.64 13.55
C SER A 30 8.71 10.92 12.29
N PRO A 31 8.07 11.13 11.14
CA PRO A 31 8.75 11.47 9.90
C PRO A 31 9.55 12.76 10.04
N MET A 32 10.67 12.86 9.33
CA MET A 32 11.41 14.13 9.24
C MET A 32 10.55 15.18 8.50
N PRO A 33 10.59 16.47 8.88
CA PRO A 33 9.82 17.53 8.22
C PRO A 33 9.97 17.57 6.70
N ASP A 34 11.18 17.34 6.19
CA ASP A 34 11.49 17.23 4.75
C ASP A 34 10.60 16.19 4.02
N ILE A 35 10.19 15.12 4.71
CA ILE A 35 9.33 14.08 4.13
C ILE A 35 7.92 14.62 3.87
N TYR A 36 7.35 15.37 4.82
CA TYR A 36 6.05 16.01 4.66
C TYR A 36 6.05 17.00 3.49
N GLU A 37 7.08 17.84 3.40
CA GLU A 37 7.23 18.81 2.31
C GLU A 37 7.32 18.14 0.93
N ARG A 38 8.11 17.05 0.82
CA ARG A 38 8.30 16.32 -0.44
C ARG A 38 7.05 15.57 -0.87
N LEU A 39 6.24 15.12 0.10
CA LEU A 39 4.96 14.48 -0.16
C LEU A 39 3.84 15.50 -0.39
N GLY A 40 4.04 16.76 -0.02
CA GLY A 40 3.03 17.82 -0.15
C GLY A 40 1.86 17.66 0.80
N ILE A 41 2.11 17.17 2.02
CA ILE A 41 1.09 16.86 3.03
C ILE A 41 1.38 17.59 4.34
N ASP A 42 0.35 17.78 5.16
CA ASP A 42 0.50 18.46 6.45
C ASP A 42 1.22 17.61 7.50
N ASP A 43 2.05 18.24 8.32
CA ASP A 43 2.73 17.61 9.45
C ASP A 43 1.74 17.38 10.60
N ARG A 44 1.17 16.17 10.63
CA ARG A 44 0.19 15.74 11.64
C ARG A 44 0.71 14.67 12.60
N GLY A 45 2.03 14.49 12.67
CA GLY A 45 2.69 13.60 13.64
C GLY A 45 3.21 12.30 13.03
N ALA A 46 2.33 11.46 12.48
CA ALA A 46 2.70 10.20 11.86
C ALA A 46 2.19 10.08 10.42
N ILE A 47 2.84 9.21 9.65
CA ILE A 47 2.44 8.86 8.28
C ILE A 47 2.15 7.35 8.21
N GLY A 48 1.02 7.00 7.61
CA GLY A 48 0.67 5.63 7.21
C GLY A 48 0.88 5.44 5.72
N ILE A 49 1.52 4.34 5.31
CA ILE A 49 1.80 4.00 3.91
C ILE A 49 1.20 2.64 3.60
N LEU A 50 0.41 2.58 2.53
CA LEU A 50 -0.16 1.36 1.98
C LEU A 50 0.27 1.16 0.52
N THR A 51 0.50 -0.09 0.14
CA THR A 51 0.69 -0.49 -1.27
C THR A 51 -0.20 -1.69 -1.56
N LEU A 52 -1.10 -1.51 -2.52
CA LEU A 52 -2.22 -2.41 -2.77
C LEU A 52 -2.20 -2.91 -4.22
N SER A 53 -2.63 -4.14 -4.42
CA SER A 53 -2.97 -4.71 -5.73
C SER A 53 -4.31 -5.42 -5.62
N PRO A 54 -5.28 -5.19 -6.53
CA PRO A 54 -5.24 -4.24 -7.64
C PRO A 54 -5.29 -2.77 -7.19
N TYR A 55 -4.82 -1.86 -8.03
CA TYR A 55 -4.53 -0.47 -7.67
C TYR A 55 -5.77 0.36 -7.30
N GLU A 56 -6.93 0.04 -7.88
CA GLU A 56 -8.21 0.68 -7.61
C GLU A 56 -8.66 0.51 -6.15
N THR A 57 -8.13 -0.51 -5.46
CA THR A 57 -8.36 -0.75 -4.03
C THR A 57 -7.89 0.41 -3.15
N ALA A 58 -6.99 1.28 -3.66
CA ALA A 58 -6.59 2.51 -2.98
C ALA A 58 -7.77 3.40 -2.57
N ILE A 59 -8.83 3.44 -3.38
CA ILE A 59 -10.04 4.23 -3.09
C ILE A 59 -10.78 3.64 -1.88
N ILE A 60 -10.90 2.31 -1.83
CA ILE A 60 -11.57 1.59 -0.74
C ILE A 60 -10.76 1.73 0.55
N ALA A 61 -9.43 1.58 0.47
CA ALA A 61 -8.55 1.73 1.62
C ALA A 61 -8.63 3.14 2.23
N ALA A 62 -8.63 4.19 1.39
CA ALA A 62 -8.74 5.56 1.87
C ALA A 62 -10.10 5.86 2.52
N ASP A 63 -11.19 5.34 1.96
CA ASP A 63 -12.54 5.46 2.53
C ASP A 63 -12.65 4.77 3.90
N VAL A 64 -12.09 3.55 4.03
CA VAL A 64 -12.08 2.82 5.30
C VAL A 64 -11.20 3.54 6.33
N ALA A 65 -10.00 3.99 5.96
CA ALA A 65 -9.08 4.68 6.86
C ALA A 65 -9.72 5.93 7.49
N THR A 66 -10.28 6.81 6.66
CA THR A 66 -10.87 8.09 7.10
C THR A 66 -12.15 7.93 7.91
N LYS A 67 -12.86 6.80 7.78
CA LYS A 67 -14.05 6.49 8.60
C LYS A 67 -13.72 5.87 9.95
N THR A 68 -12.52 5.32 10.13
CA THR A 68 -12.19 4.51 11.31
C THR A 68 -11.34 5.25 12.34
N ALA A 69 -10.58 6.26 11.93
CA ALA A 69 -9.76 7.06 12.82
C ALA A 69 -9.63 8.51 12.33
N ASP A 70 -9.14 9.41 13.19
CA ASP A 70 -8.87 10.81 12.84
C ASP A 70 -7.58 10.90 12.01
N VAL A 71 -7.70 10.59 10.72
CA VAL A 71 -6.62 10.63 9.73
C VAL A 71 -7.04 11.43 8.50
N GLU A 72 -6.09 12.10 7.88
CA GLU A 72 -6.25 12.77 6.59
C GLU A 72 -5.57 12.00 5.47
N ILE A 73 -6.16 12.08 4.28
CA ILE A 73 -5.58 11.49 3.07
C ILE A 73 -4.54 12.49 2.57
N GLY A 74 -3.27 12.13 2.74
CA GLY A 74 -2.17 12.89 2.15
C GLY A 74 -2.04 12.60 0.65
N PHE A 75 -2.12 11.33 0.26
CA PHE A 75 -2.01 10.92 -1.13
C PHE A 75 -2.85 9.68 -1.40
N LEU A 76 -3.53 9.66 -2.54
CA LEU A 76 -4.31 8.52 -3.01
C LEU A 76 -4.06 8.34 -4.51
N ASP A 77 -3.41 7.24 -4.88
CA ASP A 77 -3.08 6.94 -6.26
C ASP A 77 -3.61 5.59 -6.70
N ARG A 78 -4.67 5.65 -7.52
CA ARG A 78 -5.33 4.50 -8.13
C ARG A 78 -4.59 3.91 -9.33
N PHE A 79 -3.49 4.50 -9.77
CA PHE A 79 -2.65 4.00 -10.86
C PHE A 79 -1.47 3.18 -10.34
N THR A 80 -1.04 3.42 -9.11
CA THR A 80 0.05 2.69 -8.45
C THR A 80 -0.40 1.86 -7.26
N GLY A 81 -1.63 2.08 -6.77
CA GLY A 81 -2.17 1.41 -5.58
C GLY A 81 -1.59 1.93 -4.27
N SER A 82 -0.99 3.12 -4.29
CA SER A 82 -0.39 3.75 -3.12
C SER A 82 -1.38 4.65 -2.39
N VAL A 83 -1.45 4.50 -1.08
CA VAL A 83 -2.22 5.40 -0.20
C VAL A 83 -1.28 5.88 0.91
N VAL A 84 -1.27 7.19 1.13
CA VAL A 84 -0.56 7.83 2.24
C VAL A 84 -1.58 8.58 3.08
N ILE A 85 -1.61 8.29 4.37
CA ILE A 85 -2.44 8.99 5.35
C ILE A 85 -1.58 9.65 6.41
N SER A 86 -2.07 10.73 7.01
CA SER A 86 -1.39 11.43 8.11
C SER A 86 -2.34 11.61 9.29
N GLY A 87 -1.78 11.65 10.50
CA GLY A 87 -2.52 11.77 11.75
C GLY A 87 -1.63 11.42 12.93
N ASP A 88 -2.20 11.35 14.14
CA ASP A 88 -1.43 10.87 15.27
C ASP A 88 -1.08 9.38 15.12
N VAL A 89 -0.03 8.94 15.82
CA VAL A 89 0.49 7.57 15.71
C VAL A 89 -0.58 6.50 15.99
N GLN A 90 -1.49 6.75 16.93
CA GLN A 90 -2.55 5.80 17.27
C GLN A 90 -3.60 5.77 16.16
N SER A 91 -4.09 6.93 15.72
CA SER A 91 -5.07 7.03 14.63
C SER A 91 -4.57 6.39 13.34
N VAL A 92 -3.31 6.64 12.95
CA VAL A 92 -2.70 6.02 11.77
C VAL A 92 -2.61 4.49 11.92
N THR A 93 -2.19 4.00 13.09
CA THR A 93 -2.10 2.55 13.35
C THR A 93 -3.48 1.90 13.26
N THR A 94 -4.48 2.47 13.93
CA THR A 94 -5.87 2.00 13.90
C THR A 94 -6.46 2.02 12.50
N ALA A 95 -6.18 3.07 11.71
CA ALA A 95 -6.60 3.13 10.31
C ALA A 95 -5.98 1.99 9.48
N LEU A 96 -4.68 1.71 9.63
CA LEU A 96 -4.02 0.61 8.91
C LEU A 96 -4.54 -0.77 9.33
N GLU A 97 -4.82 -0.98 10.62
CA GLU A 97 -5.45 -2.21 11.15
C GLU A 97 -6.83 -2.42 10.55
N ALA A 98 -7.65 -1.36 10.51
CA ALA A 98 -8.97 -1.39 9.92
C ALA A 98 -8.92 -1.71 8.43
N VAL A 99 -8.07 -1.02 7.67
CA VAL A 99 -7.93 -1.24 6.22
C VAL A 99 -7.48 -2.67 5.92
N THR A 100 -6.37 -3.11 6.53
CA THR A 100 -5.85 -4.47 6.31
C THR A 100 -6.86 -5.53 6.73
N GLY A 101 -7.54 -5.33 7.87
CA GLY A 101 -8.62 -6.19 8.35
C GLY A 101 -9.81 -6.27 7.38
N THR A 102 -10.30 -5.13 6.89
CA THR A 102 -11.40 -5.09 5.93
C THR A 102 -11.01 -5.77 4.62
N LEU A 103 -9.85 -5.44 4.05
CA LEU A 103 -9.41 -6.04 2.78
C LEU A 103 -9.19 -7.55 2.91
N CYS A 104 -8.62 -8.02 4.02
CA CYS A 104 -8.43 -9.44 4.28
C CYS A 104 -9.77 -10.16 4.49
N ASN A 105 -10.56 -9.72 5.47
CA ASN A 105 -11.73 -10.46 5.94
C ASN A 105 -12.95 -10.34 5.02
N LEU A 106 -13.15 -9.17 4.39
CA LEU A 106 -14.32 -8.92 3.53
C LEU A 106 -14.00 -9.21 2.05
N LEU A 107 -12.83 -8.80 1.57
CA LEU A 107 -12.49 -8.88 0.14
C LEU A 107 -11.52 -10.03 -0.19
N GLY A 108 -11.03 -10.76 0.81
CA GLY A 108 -10.16 -11.91 0.63
C GLY A 108 -8.79 -11.55 0.07
N PHE A 109 -8.20 -10.45 0.56
CA PHE A 109 -6.83 -10.06 0.22
C PHE A 109 -5.82 -10.83 1.06
N THR A 110 -4.65 -11.13 0.49
CA THR A 110 -3.47 -11.49 1.27
C THR A 110 -2.85 -10.24 1.86
N THR A 111 -2.56 -10.20 3.15
CA THR A 111 -2.07 -8.99 3.84
C THR A 111 -0.78 -9.25 4.60
N VAL A 112 0.12 -8.26 4.56
CA VAL A 112 1.30 -8.24 5.43
C VAL A 112 0.96 -7.74 6.84
N PRO A 113 1.77 -8.08 7.86
CA PRO A 113 1.69 -7.44 9.17
C PRO A 113 1.97 -5.94 9.07
N ILE A 114 1.39 -5.16 9.98
CA ILE A 114 1.71 -3.75 10.10
C ILE A 114 3.12 -3.61 10.68
N THR A 115 3.92 -2.79 10.03
CA THR A 115 5.30 -2.48 10.43
C THR A 115 5.39 -1.04 10.88
N LYS A 116 6.37 -0.71 11.72
CA LYS A 116 6.49 0.62 12.32
C LYS A 116 7.95 1.07 12.41
N THR A 117 8.21 2.34 12.14
CA THR A 117 9.48 3.05 12.39
C THR A 117 9.25 4.33 13.20
#